data_AF-A0A1G2DW17-F1
#
_entry.id   AF-A0A1G2DW17-F1
#
_cell.length_a   1.000
_cell.length_b   1.000
_cell.length_c   1.000
_cell.angle_alpha   90.00
_cell.angle_beta   90.00
_cell.angle_gamma   90.00
#
_symmetry.space_group_name_H-M   'P 1'
#
loop_
_entity.id
_entity.type
_entity.pdbx_description
1 polymer ?
#
loop_
_entity_poly.entity_id
_entity_poly.type
_entity_poly.pdbx_seq_one_letter_code
_entity_poly.pdbx_strand_id
1 'polypeptide(L)' 'MDEKTREKFLKVYYNLPLKIREEVILDIEDKPITWNVAYVEIKNKTRVGEIILEKLTELEII' A
#
# COMPACT_ATOMS: atom_id res chain seq x y z
N MET A 1 -13.27 1.40 1.03
CA MET A 1 -11.97 1.89 0.51
C MET A 1 -12.19 3.25 -0.12
N ASP A 2 -11.51 4.27 0.39
CA ASP A 2 -11.56 5.63 -0.16
C ASP A 2 -10.83 5.70 -1.53
N GLU A 3 -11.54 6.12 -2.57
CA GLU A 3 -11.01 6.06 -3.94
C GLU A 3 -9.92 7.12 -4.18
N LYS A 4 -10.00 8.29 -3.52
CA LYS A 4 -9.00 9.36 -3.65
C LYS A 4 -7.65 8.91 -3.08
N THR A 5 -7.66 8.28 -1.91
CA THR A 5 -6.46 7.77 -1.24
C THR A 5 -5.88 6.59 -2.02
N ARG A 6 -6.73 5.72 -2.57
CA ARG A 6 -6.32 4.63 -3.46
C ARG A 6 -5.60 5.16 -4.70
N GLU A 7 -6.15 6.15 -5.37
CA GLU A 7 -5.52 6.78 -6.53
C GLU A 7 -4.16 7.40 -6.18
N LYS A 8 -4.07 8.07 -5.02
CA LYS A 8 -2.81 8.63 -4.50
C LYS A 8 -1.76 7.54 -4.29
N PHE A 9 -2.12 6.44 -3.62
CA PHE A 9 -1.24 5.29 -3.45
C PHE A 9 -0.76 4.72 -4.79
N LEU A 10 -1.65 4.49 -5.76
CA LEU A 10 -1.29 3.94 -7.06
C LEU A 10 -0.31 4.85 -7.80
N LYS A 11 -0.52 6.17 -7.72
CA LYS A 11 0.40 7.15 -8.29
C LYS A 11 1.78 7.10 -7.63
N VAL A 12 1.85 6.99 -6.31
CA VAL A 12 3.12 6.80 -5.58
C VAL A 12 3.81 5.53 -6.09
N TYR A 13 3.11 4.39 -6.05
CA TYR A 13 3.65 3.09 -6.46
C TYR A 13 4.21 3.09 -7.88
N TYR A 14 3.51 3.67 -8.86
CA TYR A 14 3.99 3.72 -10.25
C TYR A 14 5.25 4.57 -10.42
N ASN A 15 5.48 5.55 -9.55
CA ASN A 15 6.69 6.37 -9.55
C ASN A 15 7.86 5.74 -8.78
N LEU A 16 7.66 4.64 -8.06
CA LEU A 16 8.74 3.96 -7.35
C LEU A 16 9.65 3.19 -8.32
N PRO A 17 10.99 3.29 -8.16
CA PRO A 17 11.94 2.40 -8.81
C PRO A 17 11.63 0.94 -8.49
N LEU A 18 11.88 0.03 -9.46
CA LEU A 18 11.51 -1.39 -9.31
C LEU A 18 12.07 -2.02 -8.02
N LYS A 19 13.32 -1.73 -7.67
CA LYS A 19 13.96 -2.26 -6.46
C LYS A 19 13.27 -1.82 -5.16
N ILE A 20 12.78 -0.57 -5.11
CA ILE A 20 12.08 -0.05 -3.93
C ILE A 20 10.74 -0.77 -3.74
N ARG A 21 10.12 -1.29 -4.81
CA ARG A 21 8.84 -1.99 -4.71
C ARG A 21 8.91 -3.30 -3.93
N GLU A 22 10.13 -3.82 -3.71
CA GLU A 22 10.40 -5.01 -2.92
C GLU A 22 10.62 -4.69 -1.43
N GLU A 23 10.75 -3.42 -1.06
CA GLU A 23 10.97 -3.00 0.33
C GLU A 23 9.69 -3.11 1.16
N VAL A 24 9.87 -3.45 2.45
CA VAL A 24 8.81 -3.54 3.46
C VAL A 24 8.39 -2.14 3.90
N ILE A 25 7.08 -1.90 3.95
CA ILE A 25 6.50 -0.59 4.30
C ILE A 25 5.61 -0.61 5.53
N LEU A 26 5.17 -1.78 5.95
CA LEU A 26 4.21 -1.95 7.04
C LEU A 26 4.27 -3.38 7.57
N ASP A 27 4.08 -3.55 8.87
CA ASP A 27 3.82 -4.85 9.49
C ASP A 27 2.35 -4.95 9.90
N ILE A 28 1.67 -6.02 9.48
CA ILE A 28 0.29 -6.32 9.89
C ILE A 28 0.29 -7.72 10.51
N GLU A 29 -0.02 -7.83 11.80
CA GLU A 29 -0.06 -9.11 12.53
C GLU A 29 1.23 -9.94 12.33
N ASP A 30 2.39 -9.29 12.52
CA ASP A 30 3.73 -9.88 12.33
C ASP A 30 4.01 -10.37 10.89
N LYS A 31 3.24 -9.90 9.92
CA LYS A 31 3.48 -10.15 8.48
C LYS A 31 4.02 -8.88 7.84
N PRO A 32 5.28 -8.90 7.35
CA PRO A 32 5.84 -7.77 6.63
C PRO A 32 5.16 -7.63 5.26
N ILE A 33 4.66 -6.43 5.00
CA ILE A 33 3.99 -6.05 3.77
C ILE A 33 4.95 -5.17 2.97
N THR A 34 5.27 -5.60 1.75
CA THR A 34 6.03 -4.80 0.79
C THR A 34 5.13 -3.90 -0.05
N TRP A 35 5.72 -2.92 -0.73
CA TRP A 35 5.01 -2.11 -1.74
C TRP A 35 4.29 -2.98 -2.80
N ASN A 36 4.92 -4.06 -3.28
CA ASN A 36 4.32 -4.99 -4.23
C ASN A 36 3.08 -5.69 -3.66
N VAL A 37 3.16 -6.19 -2.42
CA VAL A 37 2.02 -6.83 -1.74
C VAL A 37 0.90 -5.81 -1.56
N ALA A 38 1.22 -4.63 -1.04
CA ALA A 38 0.26 -3.54 -0.89
C ALA A 38 -0.43 -3.18 -2.21
N TYR A 39 0.32 -3.11 -3.32
CA TYR A 39 -0.23 -2.86 -4.64
C TYR A 39 -1.23 -3.93 -5.07
N VAL A 40 -0.90 -5.22 -4.92
CA VAL A 40 -1.79 -6.32 -5.28
C VAL A 40 -3.10 -6.23 -4.48
N GLU A 41 -3.00 -6.06 -3.17
CA GLU A 41 -4.16 -6.00 -2.28
C GLU A 41 -5.05 -4.77 -2.56
N ILE A 42 -4.45 -3.57 -2.67
CA ILE A 42 -5.16 -2.30 -2.93
C ILE A 42 -5.77 -2.26 -4.33
N LYS A 43 -5.04 -2.75 -5.34
CA LYS A 43 -5.55 -2.81 -6.72
C LYS A 43 -6.76 -3.71 -6.82
N ASN A 44 -6.73 -4.86 -6.15
CA ASN A 44 -7.81 -5.85 -6.12
C ASN A 44 -8.93 -5.51 -5.13
N LYS A 45 -8.82 -4.37 -4.41
CA LYS A 45 -9.83 -3.89 -3.46
C LYS A 45 -10.17 -4.93 -2.38
N THR A 46 -9.17 -5.63 -1.87
CA THR A 46 -9.37 -6.63 -0.80
C THR A 46 -9.57 -5.94 0.55
N ARG A 47 -10.08 -6.70 1.54
CA ARG A 47 -10.16 -6.24 2.94
C ARG A 47 -8.77 -5.87 3.48
N VAL A 48 -7.75 -6.67 3.18
CA VAL A 48 -6.37 -6.40 3.60
C VAL A 48 -5.85 -5.12 2.94
N GLY A 49 -6.18 -4.89 1.67
CA GLY A 49 -5.85 -3.67 0.95
C GLY A 49 -6.47 -2.42 1.58
N GLU A 50 -7.70 -2.51 2.08
CA GLU A 50 -8.35 -1.44 2.83
C GLU A 50 -7.59 -1.11 4.13
N ILE A 51 -7.24 -2.13 4.92
CA ILE A 51 -6.45 -1.98 6.15
C ILE A 51 -5.07 -1.37 5.87
N ILE A 52 -4.39 -1.81 4.80
CA ILE A 52 -3.11 -1.24 4.38
C ILE A 52 -3.27 0.24 4.04
N LEU A 53 -4.29 0.59 3.25
CA LEU A 53 -4.51 1.97 2.82
C LEU A 53 -4.82 2.90 4.01
N GLU A 54 -5.64 2.45 4.95
CA GLU A 54 -5.93 3.16 6.19
C GLU A 54 -4.65 3.41 7.00
N LYS A 55 -3.85 2.36 7.25
CA LYS A 55 -2.59 2.47 7.99
C LYS A 55 -1.58 3.39 7.32
N LEU A 56 -1.41 3.30 6.00
CA LEU A 56 -0.48 4.19 5.28
C LEU A 56 -0.94 5.65 5.31
N THR A 57 -2.24 5.90 5.41
CA THR A 57 -2.81 7.25 5.58
C THR A 57 -2.60 7.78 6.98
N GLU A 58 -2.82 6.96 8.01
CA GLU A 58 -2.55 7.29 9.41
C GLU A 58 -1.07 7.63 9.66
N LEU A 59 -0.17 6.96 8.94
CA LEU A 59 1.28 7.20 8.99
C LEU A 59 1.75 8.37 8.11
N GLU A 60 0.84 9.06 7.42
CA GLU A 60 1.14 10.16 6.49
C GLU A 60 2.14 9.80 5.37
N ILE A 61 2.25 8.50 5.03
CA ILE A 61 3.08 8.02 3.91
C ILE A 61 2.40 8.35 2.57
N ILE A 62 1.06 8.32 2.56
CA ILE A 62 0.21 8.62 1.40
C ILE A 62 -0.92 9.57 1.73
#